data_AF-A0A250FF35-F1
#
_entry.id   AF-A0A250FF35-F1
#
_cell.length_a   1.000
_cell.length_b   1.000
_cell.length_c   1.000
_cell.angle_alpha   90.00
_cell.angle_beta   90.00
_cell.angle_gamma   90.00
#
_symmetry.space_group_name_H-M   'P 1'
#
loop_
_entity.id
_entity.type
_entity.pdbx_description
1 polymer ?
#
loop_
_entity_poly.entity_id
_entity_poly.type
_entity_poly.pdbx_seq_one_letter_code
_entity_poly.pdbx_strand_id
1 'polypeptide(L)'
;MDIYNIILGEKNIENMIALIKENKKVIPILYSYEDIFSETLSFLLSNKDRNTDLEYIFNMFVDILIGQLITKPSDLLICIKHIKSKKDQILFLKTVMHSRLVNDDVLIALGRDKNIFQQLPYDLSWVEIPILKYGSKIILSAKEKLSVIRICPLIDCINDNSLLEFLLAWALEENKLDNEGIDYFKNNYRKKYTEIYGNSNHL
;
A
#
# COMPACT_ATOMS: atom_id res chain seq x y z
N MET A 1 -14.33 32.71 13.20
CA MET A 1 -13.72 31.81 14.20
C MET A 1 -12.70 30.98 13.47
N ASP A 2 -11.48 30.84 13.99
CA ASP A 2 -10.42 30.10 13.33
C ASP A 2 -10.75 28.59 13.32
N ILE A 3 -10.70 27.94 12.16
CA ILE A 3 -11.02 26.51 11.99
C ILE A 3 -10.14 25.65 12.93
N TYR A 4 -8.91 26.09 13.21
CA TYR A 4 -8.02 25.44 14.17
C TYR A 4 -8.59 25.40 15.60
N ASN A 5 -9.14 26.52 16.06
CA ASN A 5 -9.75 26.60 17.39
C ASN A 5 -11.05 25.79 17.49
N ILE A 6 -11.77 25.64 16.37
CA ILE A 6 -12.93 24.76 16.29
C ILE A 6 -12.48 23.30 16.42
N ILE A 7 -11.53 22.84 15.61
CA ILE A 7 -11.04 21.44 15.65
C ILE A 7 -10.52 21.06 17.05
N LEU A 8 -9.76 21.95 17.70
CA LEU A 8 -9.24 21.71 19.05
C LEU A 8 -10.31 21.80 20.16
N GLY A 9 -11.37 22.58 19.93
CA GLY A 9 -12.53 22.67 20.82
C GLY A 9 -13.48 21.49 20.67
N GLU A 10 -13.53 20.88 19.49
CA GLU A 10 -14.44 19.79 19.14
C GLU A 10 -13.90 18.43 19.58
N LYS A 11 -14.25 18.03 20.80
CA LYS A 11 -13.95 16.69 21.34
C LYS A 11 -14.95 15.61 20.90
N ASN A 12 -16.01 16.00 20.19
CA ASN A 12 -17.06 15.08 19.74
C ASN A 12 -16.90 14.74 18.26
N ILE A 13 -16.79 13.46 17.96
CA ILE A 13 -16.65 12.94 16.59
C ILE A 13 -17.85 13.29 15.71
N GLU A 14 -19.06 13.37 16.27
CA GLU A 14 -20.27 13.73 15.51
C GLU A 14 -20.22 15.16 14.99
N ASN A 15 -19.71 16.09 15.80
CA ASN A 15 -19.48 17.48 15.40
C ASN A 15 -18.38 17.55 14.33
N MET A 16 -17.36 16.71 14.43
CA MET A 16 -16.33 16.60 13.39
C MET A 16 -16.90 16.14 12.05
N ILE A 17 -17.80 15.15 12.07
CA ILE A 17 -18.50 14.68 10.86
C ILE A 17 -19.36 15.80 10.26
N ALA A 18 -20.08 16.57 11.08
CA ALA A 18 -20.86 17.71 10.61
C ALA A 18 -19.98 18.78 9.94
N LEU A 19 -18.83 19.11 10.54
CA LEU A 19 -17.86 20.06 9.98
C LEU A 19 -17.30 19.58 8.63
N ILE A 20 -16.98 18.30 8.50
CA ILE A 20 -16.50 17.72 7.24
C ILE A 20 -17.60 17.80 6.17
N LYS A 21 -18.85 17.50 6.54
CA LYS A 21 -20.00 17.57 5.64
C LYS A 21 -20.23 18.99 5.11
N GLU A 22 -20.06 20.01 5.96
CA GLU A 22 -20.20 21.41 5.58
C GLU A 22 -19.00 21.92 4.77
N ASN A 23 -17.79 21.46 5.10
CA ASN A 23 -16.56 21.95 4.49
C ASN A 23 -15.47 20.87 4.38
N LYS A 24 -15.40 20.21 3.22
CA LYS A 24 -14.37 19.19 2.93
C LYS A 24 -12.91 19.67 3.06
N LYS A 25 -12.65 20.99 3.03
CA LYS A 25 -11.29 21.53 3.25
C LYS A 25 -10.80 21.31 4.69
N VAL A 26 -11.67 20.89 5.59
CA VAL A 26 -11.32 20.49 6.96
C VAL A 26 -10.45 19.23 6.98
N ILE A 27 -10.61 18.30 6.02
CA ILE A 27 -9.90 17.02 6.03
C ILE A 27 -8.36 17.19 5.98
N PRO A 28 -7.78 17.99 5.05
CA PRO A 28 -6.34 18.26 5.08
C PRO A 28 -5.85 18.96 6.36
N ILE A 29 -6.69 19.81 6.96
CA ILE A 29 -6.34 20.51 8.21
C ILE A 29 -6.30 19.51 9.37
N LEU A 30 -7.29 18.61 9.45
CA LEU A 30 -7.34 17.55 10.44
C LEU A 30 -6.11 16.65 10.40
N TYR A 31 -5.52 16.45 9.22
CA TYR A 31 -4.32 15.62 9.08
C TYR A 31 -3.13 16.11 9.91
N SER A 32 -3.09 17.41 10.25
CA SER A 32 -2.07 17.96 11.16
C SER A 32 -2.27 17.54 12.62
N TYR A 33 -3.42 16.94 12.94
CA TYR A 33 -3.82 16.43 14.25
C TYR A 33 -4.02 14.92 14.17
N GLU A 34 -2.91 14.18 14.04
CA GLU A 34 -2.89 12.74 13.72
C GLU A 34 -3.85 11.88 14.55
N ASP A 35 -3.99 12.17 15.86
CA ASP A 35 -4.88 11.42 16.75
C ASP A 35 -6.35 11.65 16.37
N ILE A 36 -6.78 12.91 16.29
CA ILE A 36 -8.15 13.28 15.90
C ILE A 36 -8.47 12.77 14.49
N PHE A 37 -7.51 12.90 13.57
CA PHE A 37 -7.64 12.42 12.21
C PHE A 37 -7.89 10.91 12.16
N SER A 38 -7.03 10.13 12.81
CA SER A 38 -7.10 8.67 12.79
C SER A 38 -8.34 8.15 13.55
N GLU A 39 -8.74 8.80 14.64
CA GLU A 39 -10.02 8.50 15.31
C GLU A 39 -11.22 8.77 14.39
N THR A 40 -11.23 9.90 13.68
CA THR A 40 -12.27 10.26 12.71
C THR A 40 -12.36 9.23 11.59
N LEU A 41 -11.22 8.84 11.01
CA LEU A 41 -11.16 7.79 9.99
C LEU A 41 -11.68 6.45 10.54
N SER A 42 -11.26 6.06 11.75
CA SER A 42 -11.74 4.82 12.36
C SER A 42 -13.24 4.83 12.57
N PHE A 43 -13.82 5.95 13.02
CA PHE A 43 -15.26 6.08 13.17
C PHE A 43 -15.97 5.97 11.83
N LEU A 44 -15.52 6.71 10.80
CA LEU A 44 -16.13 6.65 9.48
C LEU A 44 -16.08 5.24 8.90
N LEU A 45 -14.94 4.56 9.00
CA LEU A 45 -14.77 3.20 8.50
C LEU A 45 -15.72 2.20 9.17
N SER A 46 -15.85 2.25 10.51
CA SER A 46 -16.72 1.33 11.25
C SER A 46 -18.22 1.64 11.09
N ASN A 47 -18.58 2.84 10.64
CA ASN A 47 -19.97 3.30 10.56
C ASN A 47 -20.47 3.60 9.14
N LYS A 48 -19.62 3.44 8.12
CA LYS A 48 -19.96 3.75 6.72
C LYS A 48 -21.24 3.06 6.24
N ASP A 49 -21.50 1.84 6.71
CA ASP A 49 -22.64 1.04 6.27
C ASP A 49 -23.94 1.34 7.06
N ARG A 50 -23.90 2.27 8.03
CA ARG A 50 -25.09 2.62 8.84
C ARG A 50 -26.10 3.48 8.08
N ASN A 51 -25.62 4.36 7.20
CA ASN A 51 -26.45 5.20 6.34
C ASN A 51 -25.62 5.79 5.19
N THR A 52 -26.32 6.27 4.15
CA THR A 52 -25.73 6.82 2.93
C THR A 52 -24.89 8.08 3.15
N ASP A 53 -25.20 8.89 4.17
CA ASP A 53 -24.44 10.11 4.47
C ASP A 53 -23.05 9.77 4.99
N LEU A 54 -22.93 8.80 5.91
CA LEU A 54 -21.64 8.34 6.44
C LEU A 54 -20.82 7.62 5.38
N GLU A 55 -21.46 6.83 4.51
CA GLU A 55 -20.80 6.24 3.35
C GLU A 55 -20.19 7.31 2.43
N TYR A 56 -20.97 8.34 2.10
CA TYR A 56 -20.52 9.45 1.27
C TYR A 56 -19.34 10.21 1.91
N ILE A 57 -19.44 10.52 3.20
CA ILE A 57 -18.37 11.21 3.93
C ILE A 57 -17.12 10.35 4.00
N PHE A 58 -17.25 9.05 4.27
CA PHE A 58 -16.14 8.11 4.27
C PHE A 58 -15.42 8.08 2.91
N ASN A 59 -16.17 7.91 1.81
CA ASN A 59 -15.59 7.87 0.47
C ASN A 59 -14.86 9.18 0.12
N MET A 60 -15.47 10.33 0.41
CA MET A 60 -14.81 11.64 0.22
C MET A 60 -13.54 11.79 1.06
N PHE A 61 -13.58 11.34 2.32
CA PHE A 61 -12.45 11.38 3.24
C PHE A 61 -11.29 10.55 2.71
N VAL A 62 -11.58 9.34 2.25
CA VAL A 62 -10.61 8.41 1.68
C VAL A 62 -10.05 8.94 0.35
N ASP A 63 -10.87 9.52 -0.52
CA ASP A 63 -10.41 10.09 -1.79
C ASP A 63 -9.43 11.25 -1.59
N ILE A 64 -9.73 12.16 -0.65
CA ILE A 64 -8.82 13.26 -0.29
C ILE A 64 -7.55 12.71 0.34
N LEU A 65 -7.67 11.74 1.25
CA LEU A 65 -6.53 11.12 1.91
C LEU A 65 -5.56 10.49 0.90
N ILE A 66 -6.08 9.67 -0.01
CA ILE A 66 -5.27 8.97 -1.01
C ILE A 66 -4.70 9.95 -2.04
N GLY A 67 -5.49 10.91 -2.51
CA GLY A 67 -5.09 11.81 -3.58
C GLY A 67 -4.20 12.97 -3.15
N GLN A 68 -4.13 13.29 -1.85
CA GLN A 68 -3.45 14.51 -1.38
C GLN A 68 -2.57 14.33 -0.15
N LEU A 69 -2.91 13.42 0.77
CA LEU A 69 -2.29 13.38 2.10
C LEU A 69 -1.32 12.22 2.28
N ILE A 70 -1.59 11.06 1.68
CA ILE A 70 -0.65 9.93 1.65
C ILE A 70 0.44 10.24 0.62
N THR A 71 1.60 10.65 1.10
CA THR A 71 2.75 11.05 0.29
C THR A 71 3.99 10.18 0.51
N LYS A 72 4.00 9.38 1.58
CA LYS A 72 5.06 8.42 1.92
C LYS A 72 4.48 7.21 2.68
N PRO A 73 5.18 6.06 2.72
CA PRO A 73 4.69 4.86 3.39
C PRO A 73 4.30 5.05 4.86
N SER A 74 5.04 5.87 5.62
CA SER A 74 4.75 6.12 7.04
C SER A 74 3.38 6.75 7.29
N ASP A 75 2.82 7.44 6.29
CA ASP A 75 1.49 8.08 6.40
C ASP A 75 0.39 7.04 6.59
N LEU A 76 0.60 5.80 6.11
CA LEU A 76 -0.31 4.69 6.31
C LEU A 76 -0.40 4.29 7.80
N LEU A 77 0.71 4.37 8.54
CA LEU A 77 0.73 4.07 9.97
C LEU A 77 -0.09 5.08 10.77
N ILE A 78 -0.01 6.37 10.40
CA ILE A 78 -0.85 7.43 10.98
C ILE A 78 -2.33 7.10 10.75
N CYS A 79 -2.70 6.71 9.53
CA CYS A 79 -4.09 6.41 9.19
C CYS A 79 -4.64 5.26 10.05
N ILE A 80 -3.90 4.16 10.18
CA ILE A 80 -4.39 2.96 10.88
C ILE A 80 -4.24 3.00 12.40
N LYS A 81 -3.57 4.01 12.96
CA LYS A 81 -3.19 4.12 14.38
C LYS A 81 -4.32 3.81 15.35
N HIS A 82 -5.51 4.37 15.13
CA HIS A 82 -6.68 4.19 16.00
C HIS A 82 -7.69 3.14 15.51
N ILE A 83 -7.43 2.51 14.36
CA ILE A 83 -8.30 1.43 13.85
C ILE A 83 -7.98 0.15 14.64
N LYS A 84 -8.84 -0.19 15.62
CA LYS A 84 -8.59 -1.32 16.53
C LYS A 84 -8.64 -2.69 15.85
N SER A 85 -9.51 -2.85 14.85
CA SER A 85 -9.75 -4.13 14.19
C SER A 85 -8.70 -4.38 13.11
N LYS A 86 -7.94 -5.49 13.21
CA LYS A 86 -7.01 -5.91 12.14
C LYS A 86 -7.71 -6.06 10.79
N LYS A 87 -8.96 -6.55 10.79
CA LYS A 87 -9.78 -6.68 9.58
C LYS A 87 -10.05 -5.32 8.94
N ASP A 88 -10.34 -4.30 9.75
CA ASP A 88 -10.64 -2.95 9.27
C ASP A 88 -9.37 -2.25 8.78
N GLN A 89 -8.23 -2.47 9.46
CA GLN A 89 -6.94 -2.01 8.97
C GLN A 89 -6.62 -2.61 7.59
N ILE A 90 -6.81 -3.91 7.41
CA ILE A 90 -6.62 -4.59 6.11
C ILE A 90 -7.59 -4.02 5.06
N LEU A 91 -8.86 -3.82 5.42
CA LEU A 91 -9.85 -3.24 4.52
C LEU A 91 -9.42 -1.84 4.05
N PHE A 92 -8.97 -1.00 4.97
CA PHE A 92 -8.46 0.34 4.64
C PHE A 92 -7.24 0.27 3.71
N LEU A 93 -6.23 -0.55 4.03
CA LEU A 93 -5.04 -0.70 3.18
C LEU A 93 -5.42 -1.21 1.79
N LYS A 94 -6.31 -2.20 1.70
CA LYS A 94 -6.84 -2.67 0.43
C LYS A 94 -7.48 -1.54 -0.37
N THR A 95 -8.30 -0.71 0.26
CA THR A 95 -8.91 0.47 -0.39
C THR A 95 -7.87 1.45 -0.89
N VAL A 96 -6.83 1.75 -0.10
CA VAL A 96 -5.74 2.64 -0.51
C VAL A 96 -4.97 2.08 -1.71
N MET A 97 -4.50 0.83 -1.63
CA MET A 97 -3.64 0.25 -2.66
C MET A 97 -4.33 0.07 -4.01
N HIS A 98 -5.63 -0.20 -4.03
CA HIS A 98 -6.40 -0.37 -5.27
C HIS A 98 -6.93 0.94 -5.86
N SER A 99 -6.84 2.04 -5.13
CA SER A 99 -7.34 3.31 -5.60
C SER A 99 -6.50 3.83 -6.76
N ARG A 100 -7.15 4.34 -7.80
CA ARG A 100 -6.47 5.02 -8.92
C ARG A 100 -5.88 6.38 -8.52
N LEU A 101 -6.25 6.89 -7.35
CA LEU A 101 -5.77 8.18 -6.84
C LEU A 101 -4.41 8.05 -6.13
N VAL A 102 -4.00 6.84 -5.76
CA VAL A 102 -2.76 6.66 -5.00
C VAL A 102 -1.56 6.97 -5.90
N ASN A 103 -0.61 7.72 -5.37
CA ASN A 103 0.62 8.01 -6.09
C ASN A 103 1.48 6.74 -6.19
N ASP A 104 1.83 6.34 -7.42
CA ASP A 104 2.69 5.19 -7.70
C ASP A 104 4.02 5.25 -6.94
N ASP A 105 4.60 6.46 -6.74
CA ASP A 105 5.84 6.61 -5.97
C ASP A 105 5.69 6.18 -4.51
N VAL A 106 4.50 6.32 -3.91
CA VAL A 106 4.23 5.79 -2.56
C VAL A 106 4.19 4.27 -2.59
N LEU A 107 3.54 3.67 -3.57
CA LEU A 107 3.47 2.21 -3.72
C LEU A 107 4.86 1.60 -3.91
N ILE A 108 5.67 2.22 -4.78
CA ILE A 108 7.06 1.84 -5.04
C ILE A 108 7.92 2.03 -3.79
N ALA A 109 7.75 3.14 -3.07
CA ALA A 109 8.48 3.39 -1.83
C ALA A 109 8.13 2.35 -0.75
N LEU A 110 6.85 1.97 -0.64
CA LEU A 110 6.40 0.93 0.28
C LEU A 110 6.98 -0.43 -0.08
N GLY A 111 7.06 -0.77 -1.37
CA GLY A 111 7.62 -2.04 -1.87
C GLY A 111 9.12 -2.26 -1.59
N ARG A 112 9.82 -1.26 -1.04
CA ARG A 112 11.21 -1.37 -0.57
C ARG A 112 11.42 -1.07 0.92
N ASP A 113 10.42 -0.48 1.59
CA ASP A 113 10.57 -0.03 2.99
C ASP A 113 10.19 -1.15 3.96
N LYS A 114 11.16 -2.02 4.26
CA LYS A 114 10.98 -3.17 5.17
C LYS A 114 10.48 -2.75 6.55
N ASN A 115 10.95 -1.62 7.07
CA ASN A 115 10.59 -1.16 8.41
C ASN A 115 9.11 -0.79 8.50
N ILE A 116 8.61 0.01 7.54
CA ILE A 116 7.19 0.38 7.52
C ILE A 116 6.31 -0.81 7.15
N PHE A 117 6.72 -1.61 6.16
CA PHE A 117 5.93 -2.74 5.69
C PHE A 117 5.63 -3.75 6.81
N GLN A 118 6.62 -4.07 7.66
CA GLN A 118 6.46 -5.01 8.77
C GLN A 118 5.52 -4.52 9.88
N GLN A 119 5.27 -3.21 9.97
CA GLN A 119 4.35 -2.63 10.94
C GLN A 119 2.89 -2.64 10.45
N LEU A 120 2.66 -2.88 9.16
CA LEU A 120 1.33 -2.98 8.57
C LEU A 120 0.78 -4.42 8.72
N PRO A 121 -0.55 -4.59 8.88
CA PRO A 121 -1.14 -5.92 8.95
C PRO A 121 -1.04 -6.64 7.61
N TYR A 122 -0.19 -7.67 7.57
CA TYR A 122 -0.01 -8.50 6.39
C TYR A 122 -1.34 -9.11 5.90
N ASP A 123 -1.66 -8.89 4.63
CA ASP A 123 -2.73 -9.57 3.90
C ASP A 123 -2.43 -9.53 2.41
N LEU A 124 -2.58 -10.67 1.72
CA LEU A 124 -2.25 -10.78 0.30
C LEU A 124 -3.04 -9.81 -0.57
N SER A 125 -4.26 -9.45 -0.17
CA SER A 125 -5.10 -8.58 -0.98
C SER A 125 -4.52 -7.20 -1.20
N TRP A 126 -3.64 -6.69 -0.34
CA TRP A 126 -3.00 -5.39 -0.57
C TRP A 126 -1.49 -5.51 -0.80
N VAL A 127 -0.84 -6.55 -0.27
CA VAL A 127 0.61 -6.74 -0.30
C VAL A 127 1.16 -6.88 -1.72
N GLU A 128 0.43 -7.54 -2.61
CA GLU A 128 0.83 -7.76 -4.01
C GLU A 128 1.16 -6.46 -4.75
N ILE A 129 0.35 -5.42 -4.56
CA ILE A 129 0.42 -4.16 -5.32
C ILE A 129 1.77 -3.44 -5.17
N PRO A 130 2.23 -3.06 -3.96
CA PRO A 130 3.51 -2.37 -3.79
C PRO A 130 4.70 -3.24 -4.20
N ILE A 131 4.64 -4.56 -4.00
CA ILE A 131 5.71 -5.50 -4.41
C ILE A 131 5.85 -5.52 -5.92
N LEU A 132 4.73 -5.71 -6.65
CA LEU A 132 4.75 -5.74 -8.11
C LEU A 132 5.14 -4.38 -8.69
N LYS A 133 4.64 -3.27 -8.12
CA LYS A 133 5.00 -1.90 -8.56
C LYS A 133 6.50 -1.63 -8.39
N TYR A 134 7.08 -2.00 -7.25
CA TYR A 134 8.51 -1.86 -7.03
C TYR A 134 9.32 -2.77 -7.96
N GLY A 135 9.02 -4.08 -7.95
CA GLY A 135 9.77 -5.08 -8.72
C GLY A 135 9.74 -4.80 -10.23
N SER A 136 8.57 -4.48 -10.78
CA SER A 136 8.43 -4.11 -12.19
C SER A 136 9.23 -2.85 -12.54
N LYS A 137 9.20 -1.81 -11.71
CA LYS A 137 10.01 -0.59 -11.94
C LYS A 137 11.49 -0.90 -11.96
N ILE A 138 11.98 -1.71 -11.02
CA ILE A 138 13.39 -2.10 -10.95
C ILE A 138 13.80 -2.91 -12.18
N ILE A 139 13.00 -3.93 -12.57
CA ILE A 139 13.26 -4.74 -13.75
C ILE A 139 13.25 -3.87 -15.00
N LEU A 140 12.24 -3.05 -15.22
CA LEU A 140 12.11 -2.25 -16.44
C LEU A 140 13.22 -1.19 -16.58
N SER A 141 13.69 -0.61 -15.47
CA SER A 141 14.72 0.44 -15.48
C SER A 141 16.16 -0.07 -15.45
N ALA A 142 16.38 -1.36 -15.15
CA ALA A 142 17.71 -1.90 -15.01
C ALA A 142 18.47 -2.01 -16.34
N LYS A 143 19.71 -1.51 -16.33
CA LYS A 143 20.71 -1.68 -17.40
C LYS A 143 21.69 -2.81 -17.11
N GLU A 144 21.74 -3.23 -15.84
CA GLU A 144 22.64 -4.25 -15.32
C GLU A 144 21.86 -5.45 -14.83
N LYS A 145 22.58 -6.55 -14.57
CA LYS A 145 22.00 -7.72 -13.91
C LYS A 145 21.65 -7.38 -12.45
N LEU A 146 20.55 -7.96 -11.98
CA LEU A 146 19.94 -7.71 -10.69
C LEU A 146 19.94 -8.99 -9.86
N SER A 147 20.31 -8.86 -8.60
CA SER A 147 20.13 -9.87 -7.57
C SER A 147 18.66 -9.97 -7.14
N VAL A 148 18.27 -11.11 -6.56
CA VAL A 148 16.94 -11.35 -5.98
C VAL A 148 16.53 -10.24 -5.00
N ILE A 149 17.42 -9.83 -4.09
CA ILE A 149 17.12 -8.82 -3.06
C ILE A 149 16.89 -7.42 -3.66
N ARG A 150 17.50 -7.13 -4.82
CA ARG A 150 17.26 -5.86 -5.53
C ARG A 150 15.91 -5.86 -6.25
N ILE A 151 15.43 -7.02 -6.71
CA ILE A 151 14.11 -7.16 -7.34
C ILE A 151 13.01 -7.14 -6.27
N CYS A 152 13.24 -7.82 -5.14
CA CYS A 152 12.30 -7.91 -4.03
C CYS A 152 13.00 -7.75 -2.67
N PRO A 153 13.17 -6.51 -2.18
CA PRO A 153 13.79 -6.23 -0.87
C PRO A 153 12.98 -6.78 0.31
N LEU A 154 11.69 -7.03 0.08
CA LEU A 154 10.74 -7.53 1.06
C LEU A 154 10.61 -9.06 1.08
N ILE A 155 11.53 -9.79 0.44
CA ILE A 155 11.50 -11.26 0.32
C ILE A 155 11.22 -11.97 1.65
N ASP A 156 11.83 -11.53 2.76
CA ASP A 156 11.64 -12.14 4.09
C ASP A 156 10.31 -11.75 4.78
N CYS A 157 9.55 -10.83 4.18
CA CYS A 157 8.30 -10.29 4.73
C CYS A 157 7.07 -10.80 3.98
N ILE A 158 7.28 -11.60 2.93
CA ILE A 158 6.24 -12.09 2.05
C ILE A 158 6.06 -13.59 2.31
N ASN A 159 4.83 -13.98 2.61
CA ASN A 159 4.49 -15.38 2.82
C ASN A 159 4.11 -16.11 1.52
N ASP A 160 3.78 -15.37 0.46
CA ASP A 160 3.39 -15.93 -0.83
C ASP A 160 4.56 -15.96 -1.82
N ASN A 161 5.02 -17.18 -2.08
CA ASN A 161 6.13 -17.46 -2.98
C ASN A 161 5.79 -17.19 -4.46
N SER A 162 4.52 -17.08 -4.83
CA SER A 162 4.11 -16.87 -6.23
C SER A 162 4.47 -15.48 -6.76
N LEU A 163 4.43 -14.45 -5.90
CA LEU A 163 4.85 -13.10 -6.26
C LEU A 163 6.35 -13.04 -6.58
N LEU A 164 7.16 -13.72 -5.77
CA LEU A 164 8.58 -13.81 -6.00
C LEU A 164 8.89 -14.65 -7.24
N GLU A 165 8.20 -15.78 -7.42
CA GLU A 165 8.31 -16.62 -8.63
C GLU A 165 8.05 -15.78 -9.89
N PHE A 166 6.95 -15.01 -9.90
CA PHE A 166 6.57 -14.15 -11.01
C PHE A 166 7.64 -13.10 -11.34
N LEU A 167 8.11 -12.35 -10.33
CA LEU A 167 9.12 -11.31 -10.55
C LEU A 167 10.47 -11.88 -11.01
N LEU A 168 10.89 -13.03 -10.47
CA LEU A 168 12.13 -13.68 -10.88
C LEU A 168 12.03 -14.30 -12.27
N ALA A 169 10.88 -14.89 -12.62
CA ALA A 169 10.60 -15.38 -13.96
C ALA A 169 10.68 -14.23 -14.99
N TRP A 170 10.04 -13.10 -14.71
CA TRP A 170 10.09 -11.94 -15.59
C TRP A 170 11.52 -11.38 -15.71
N ALA A 171 12.25 -11.21 -14.61
CA ALA A 171 13.64 -10.77 -14.65
C ALA A 171 14.55 -11.73 -15.44
N LEU A 172 14.27 -13.03 -15.38
CA LEU A 172 14.98 -14.04 -16.16
C LEU A 172 14.71 -13.89 -17.66
N GLU A 173 13.44 -13.81 -18.07
CA GLU A 173 13.02 -13.66 -19.47
C GLU A 173 13.58 -12.37 -20.09
N GLU A 174 13.66 -11.29 -19.32
CA GLU A 174 14.26 -10.01 -19.73
C GLU A 174 15.80 -10.02 -19.75
N ASN A 175 16.42 -11.16 -19.43
CA ASN A 175 17.87 -11.29 -19.24
C ASN A 175 18.43 -10.27 -18.23
N LYS A 176 17.69 -10.00 -17.16
CA LYS A 176 18.06 -9.04 -16.09
C LYS A 176 18.42 -9.71 -14.77
N LEU A 177 18.17 -11.00 -14.59
CA LEU A 177 18.60 -11.74 -13.39
C LEU A 177 20.10 -12.08 -13.44
N ASP A 178 20.82 -11.88 -12.33
CA ASP A 178 22.23 -12.26 -12.18
C ASP A 178 22.40 -13.78 -11.96
N ASN A 179 23.64 -14.28 -12.02
CA ASN A 179 23.92 -15.71 -11.95
C ASN A 179 23.46 -16.34 -10.61
N GLU A 180 23.69 -15.65 -9.49
CA GLU A 180 23.23 -16.11 -8.18
C GLU A 180 21.69 -16.15 -8.11
N GLY A 181 21.02 -15.17 -8.71
CA GLY A 181 19.57 -15.13 -8.84
C GLY A 181 19.02 -16.22 -9.75
N ILE A 182 19.72 -16.56 -10.83
CA ILE A 182 19.36 -17.68 -11.72
C ILE A 182 19.46 -19.00 -10.95
N ASP A 183 20.55 -19.22 -10.21
CA ASP A 183 20.72 -20.41 -9.39
C ASP A 183 19.66 -20.49 -8.28
N TYR A 184 19.36 -19.37 -7.62
CA TYR A 184 18.27 -19.27 -6.65
C TYR A 184 16.93 -19.64 -7.29
N PHE A 185 16.60 -19.06 -8.45
CA PHE A 185 15.33 -19.30 -9.13
C PHE A 185 15.20 -20.75 -9.59
N LYS A 186 16.27 -21.34 -10.13
CA LYS A 186 16.31 -22.76 -10.52
C LYS A 186 16.09 -23.70 -9.34
N ASN A 187 16.70 -23.40 -8.19
CA ASN A 187 16.62 -24.25 -7.00
C ASN A 187 15.25 -24.16 -6.31
N ASN A 188 14.63 -22.98 -6.29
CA ASN A 188 13.35 -22.75 -5.60
C ASN A 188 12.11 -22.92 -6.51
N TYR A 189 12.25 -22.71 -7.82
CA TYR A 189 11.15 -22.69 -8.80
C TYR A 189 11.46 -23.51 -10.06
N ARG A 190 11.99 -24.73 -9.86
CA ARG A 190 12.48 -25.61 -10.93
C ARG A 190 11.50 -25.83 -12.08
N LYS A 191 10.21 -25.98 -11.78
CA LYS A 191 9.17 -26.19 -12.80
C LYS A 191 9.12 -25.00 -13.76
N LYS A 192 8.97 -23.78 -13.22
CA LYS A 192 8.90 -22.55 -14.01
C LYS A 192 10.20 -22.26 -14.76
N TYR A 193 11.35 -22.48 -14.12
CA TYR A 193 12.66 -22.41 -14.78
C TYR A 193 12.73 -23.32 -16.02
N THR A 194 12.27 -24.56 -15.89
CA THR A 194 12.28 -25.55 -16.99
C THR A 194 11.30 -25.16 -18.10
N GLU A 195 10.15 -24.57 -17.78
CA GLU A 195 9.21 -24.05 -18.78
C GLU A 195 9.82 -22.91 -19.60
N ILE A 196 10.56 -22.00 -18.97
CA ILE A 196 11.20 -20.86 -19.65
C ILE A 196 12.36 -21.35 -20.54
N TYR A 197 13.30 -22.13 -20.00
CA TYR A 197 14.49 -22.58 -20.73
C TYR A 197 14.27 -23.78 -21.66
N GLY A 198 13.34 -24.67 -21.30
CA GLY A 198 12.99 -25.84 -22.13
C GLY A 198 12.37 -25.43 -23.47
N ASN A 199 11.67 -24.30 -23.49
CA ASN A 199 11.11 -23.73 -24.72
C ASN A 199 12.13 -22.91 -25.54
N SER A 200 13.25 -22.49 -24.94
CA SER A 200 14.30 -21.73 -25.64
C SER A 200 15.18 -22.60 -26.56
N ASN A 201 15.14 -23.93 -26.41
CA ASN A 201 15.89 -24.88 -27.23
C ASN A 201 15.15 -25.30 -28.52
N HIS A 202 14.03 -24.64 -28.84
CA HIS A 202 13.19 -24.93 -30.02
C HIS A 202 13.08 -23.76 -31.02
N LEU A 203 13.95 -22.76 -30.91
CA LEU A 203 14.14 -21.64 -31.86
C LEU A 203 15.59 -21.62 -32.36
#